data_AF-A0AAJ5CIX8-F1
#
_entry.id   AF-A0AAJ5CIX8-F1
#
_cell.length_a   1.000
_cell.length_b   1.000
_cell.length_c   1.000
_cell.angle_alpha   90.00
_cell.angle_beta   90.00
_cell.angle_gamma   90.00
#
_symmetry.space_group_name_H-M   'P 1'
#
loop_
_entity.id
_entity.type
_entity.pdbx_description
1 polymer ?
#
loop_
_entity_poly.entity_id
_entity_poly.type
_entity_poly.pdbx_seq_one_letter_code
_entity_poly.pdbx_strand_id
1 'polypeptide(L)' 'MTSNPAENDHLPVYESLVRERGDAVAEARVVAEETQRRIAQVLNWHEARHLGRASS' A
#
# COMPACT_ATOMS: atom_id res chain seq x y z
N MET A 1 -32.50 1.26 -9.42
CA MET A 1 -32.06 2.17 -8.36
C MET A 1 -31.40 3.36 -9.03
N THR A 2 -32.09 4.49 -9.05
CA THR A 2 -31.61 5.74 -9.65
C THR A 2 -30.80 6.48 -8.61
N SER A 3 -29.48 6.57 -8.79
CA SER A 3 -28.61 7.39 -7.95
C SER A 3 -29.06 8.85 -8.04
N ASN A 4 -29.54 9.40 -6.93
CA ASN A 4 -29.95 10.80 -6.85
C ASN A 4 -28.69 11.68 -6.88
N PRO A 5 -28.54 12.62 -7.82
CA PRO A 5 -27.35 13.47 -7.89
C PRO A 5 -27.17 14.33 -6.61
N ALA A 6 -28.25 14.65 -5.90
CA ALA A 6 -28.20 15.44 -4.66
C ALA A 6 -27.53 14.72 -3.47
N GLU A 7 -27.45 13.39 -3.46
CA GLU A 7 -26.66 12.65 -2.44
C GLU A 7 -25.15 12.77 -2.67
N ASN A 8 -24.73 13.18 -3.88
CA ASN A 8 -23.32 13.36 -4.23
C ASN A 8 -22.81 14.79 -4.01
N ASP A 9 -23.71 15.77 -3.93
CA ASP A 9 -23.35 17.19 -3.76
C ASP A 9 -22.76 17.52 -2.38
N HIS A 10 -22.83 16.60 -1.42
CA HIS A 10 -22.39 16.81 -0.04
C HIS A 10 -21.29 15.86 0.44
N LEU A 11 -20.78 14.97 -0.42
CA LEU A 11 -19.65 14.15 -0.04
C LEU A 11 -18.42 15.07 0.15
N PRO A 12 -17.73 15.02 1.30
CA PRO A 12 -16.40 15.58 1.44
C PRO A 12 -15.56 15.31 0.18
N VAL A 13 -14.85 16.33 -0.31
CA VAL A 13 -14.12 16.29 -1.58
C VAL A 13 -13.28 15.02 -1.73
N TYR A 14 -12.66 14.55 -0.64
CA TYR A 14 -11.90 13.30 -0.62
C TYR A 14 -12.74 12.07 -0.98
N GLU A 15 -13.92 11.91 -0.39
CA GLU A 15 -14.80 10.75 -0.59
C GLU A 15 -15.35 10.70 -2.02
N SER A 16 -15.66 11.86 -2.62
CA SER A 16 -16.08 11.91 -4.03
C SER A 16 -14.93 11.51 -4.96
N LEU A 17 -13.72 12.02 -4.69
CA LEU A 17 -12.53 11.67 -5.46
C LEU A 17 -12.19 10.19 -5.35
N VAL A 18 -12.27 9.60 -4.16
CA VAL A 18 -12.05 8.16 -3.96
C VAL A 18 -13.04 7.34 -4.76
N ARG A 19 -14.32 7.73 -4.80
CA ARG A 19 -15.33 7.00 -5.57
C ARG A 19 -15.11 7.12 -7.08
N GLU A 20 -14.69 8.28 -7.57
CA GLU A 20 -14.48 8.52 -9.00
C GLU A 20 -13.15 7.98 -9.52
N ARG A 21 -12.09 8.01 -8.69
CA ARG A 21 -10.70 7.81 -9.11
C ARG A 21 -9.97 6.70 -8.36
N GLY A 22 -10.55 6.19 -7.27
CA GLY A 22 -9.90 5.26 -6.36
C GLY A 22 -9.14 5.95 -5.23
N ASP A 23 -8.80 5.18 -4.19
CA ASP A 23 -8.03 5.66 -3.03
C ASP A 23 -6.53 5.48 -3.27
N ALA A 24 -5.92 6.48 -3.88
CA ALA A 24 -4.49 6.49 -4.17
C ALA A 24 -3.61 6.39 -2.91
N VAL A 25 -4.07 6.87 -1.75
CA VAL A 25 -3.32 6.81 -0.49
C VAL A 25 -3.30 5.38 0.04
N ALA A 26 -4.46 4.70 0.03
CA ALA A 26 -4.57 3.30 0.38
C ALA A 26 -3.73 2.42 -0.56
N GLU A 27 -3.79 2.66 -1.87
CA GLU A 27 -2.99 1.93 -2.85
C GLU A 27 -1.48 2.13 -2.63
N ALA A 28 -1.04 3.37 -2.45
CA ALA A 28 0.37 3.66 -2.17
C ALA A 28 0.85 2.99 -0.87
N ARG A 29 -0.01 2.92 0.14
CA ARG A 29 0.30 2.23 1.40
C ARG A 29 0.53 0.73 1.20
N VAL A 30 -0.33 0.06 0.42
CA VAL A 30 -0.16 -1.37 0.12
C VAL A 30 1.19 -1.62 -0.56
N VAL A 31 1.53 -0.81 -1.56
CA VAL A 31 2.80 -0.93 -2.29
C VAL A 31 4.00 -0.68 -1.38
N ALA A 32 3.92 0.32 -0.49
CA ALA A 32 4.96 0.62 0.48
C ALA A 32 5.17 -0.55 1.45
N GLU A 33 4.10 -1.12 2.00
CA GLU A 33 4.17 -2.27 2.92
C GLU A 33 4.74 -3.52 2.23
N GLU A 34 4.37 -3.78 0.97
CA GLU A 34 4.96 -4.86 0.18
C GLU A 34 6.45 -4.66 -0.07
N THR A 35 6.84 -3.44 -0.44
CA THR A 35 8.23 -3.07 -0.69
C THR A 35 9.07 -3.23 0.57
N GLN A 36 8.58 -2.73 1.70
CA GLN A 36 9.24 -2.88 3.01
C GLN A 36 9.43 -4.36 3.37
N ARG A 37 8.39 -5.18 3.19
CA ARG A 37 8.46 -6.62 3.44
C ARG A 37 9.51 -7.29 2.57
N ARG A 38 9.58 -6.92 1.29
CA ARG A 38 10.55 -7.49 0.35
C ARG A 38 11.99 -7.10 0.70
N ILE A 39 12.21 -5.85 1.09
CA ILE A 39 13.52 -5.37 1.58
C ILE A 39 13.92 -6.15 2.84
N ALA A 40 13.01 -6.29 3.82
CA ALA A 40 13.29 -7.03 5.05
C ALA A 40 13.69 -8.48 4.78
N GLN A 41 13.01 -9.15 3.84
CA GLN A 41 13.38 -10.51 3.42
C GLN A 41 14.78 -10.55 2.79
N VAL A 42 15.10 -9.62 1.89
CA VAL A 42 16.42 -9.55 1.26
C VAL A 42 17.51 -9.35 2.31
N LEU A 43 17.32 -8.41 3.24
CA LEU A 43 18.29 -8.16 4.31
C LEU A 43 18.49 -9.40 5.19
N ASN A 44 17.42 -10.08 5.58
CA ASN A 44 17.49 -11.34 6.34
C ASN A 44 18.27 -12.44 5.59
N TRP A 45 18.06 -12.58 4.28
CA TRP A 45 18.83 -13.52 3.46
C TRP A 45 20.33 -13.17 3.42
N HIS A 46 20.67 -11.88 3.38
CA HIS A 46 22.05 -11.43 3.43
C HIS A 46 22.69 -11.75 4.79
N GLU A 47 22.01 -11.48 5.90
CA GLU A 47 22.49 -11.82 7.25
C GLU A 47 22.72 -13.33 7.41
N ALA A 48 21.78 -14.17 6.95
CA ALA A 48 21.91 -15.62 7.00
C ALA A 48 23.14 -16.14 6.22
N ARG A 49 23.45 -15.55 5.05
CA ARG A 49 24.65 -15.93 4.28
C ARG A 49 25.95 -15.44 4.93
N HIS A 50 25.93 -14.29 5.60
CA HIS A 50 27.12 -13.78 6.29
C HIS A 50 27.47 -14.61 7.53
N LEU A 51 26.47 -15.08 8.27
CA LEU A 51 26.66 -15.97 9.43
C LEU A 51 27.13 -17.37 9.02
N GLY A 52 26.62 -17.91 7.91
CA GLY A 52 27.11 -19.18 7.34
C GLY A 52 28.56 -19.13 6.86
N ARG A 53 29.05 -17.96 6.42
CA ARG A 53 30.44 -17.78 5.96
C ARG A 53 31.45 -17.57 7.10
N ALA A 54 31.02 -17.03 8.24
CA ALA A 54 31.88 -16.84 9.41
C ALA A 54 32.16 -18.15 10.19
N SER A 55 31.54 -19.27 9.77
CA SER A 55 31.55 -20.55 10.47
C SER A 55 32.30 -21.66 9.70
N SER A 56 33.06 -21.34 8.65
CA SER A 56 33.87 -22.28 7.85
C SER A 56 35.34 -21.87 7.80
#